data_AF-A0A267WJ20-F1
#
_entry.id   AF-A0A267WJ20-F1
#
_cell.length_a   1.000
_cell.length_b   1.000
_cell.length_c   1.000
_cell.angle_alpha   90.00
_cell.angle_beta   90.00
_cell.angle_gamma   90.00
#
_symmetry.space_group_name_H-M   'P 1'
#
loop_
_entity.id
_entity.type
_entity.pdbx_description
1 polymer ?
#
loop_
_entity_poly.entity_id
_entity_poly.type
_entity_poly.pdbx_seq_one_letter_code
_entity_poly.pdbx_strand_id
1 'polypeptide(L)'
;MTKESGIRAVKPELLDKIAKALEVSEGALKDYGVETAQDLMALLLQLEEGYGLVPSEDGMGLAVDPKAPHAPKLAQSIKTWAEKRAELECGEVDEAAYADWKASF
;
A
#
# COMPACT_ATOMS: atom_id res chain seq x y z
N MET A 1 30.23 7.97 21.55
CA MET A 1 29.05 7.31 20.94
C MET A 1 28.32 8.35 20.11
N THR A 2 28.54 8.34 18.80
CA THR A 2 27.84 9.20 17.84
C THR A 2 26.39 8.71 17.72
N LYS A 3 25.44 9.57 18.07
CA LYS A 3 24.03 9.38 17.73
C LYS A 3 23.86 9.66 16.23
N GLU A 4 23.87 8.62 15.43
CA GLU A 4 23.21 8.67 14.12
C GLU A 4 21.74 8.37 14.34
N SER A 5 20.92 9.40 14.43
CA SER A 5 19.48 9.24 14.21
C SER A 5 18.95 10.52 13.61
N GLY A 6 18.90 10.50 12.30
CA GLY A 6 18.33 11.53 11.46
C GLY A 6 18.22 10.92 10.09
N ILE A 7 17.20 10.07 9.88
CA ILE A 7 16.76 9.73 8.54
C ILE A 7 16.41 11.07 7.91
N ARG A 8 17.36 11.63 7.17
CA ARG A 8 17.18 12.87 6.43
C ARG A 8 16.13 12.51 5.40
N ALA A 9 14.90 13.01 5.57
CA ALA A 9 13.85 12.84 4.58
C ALA A 9 14.46 13.08 3.19
N VAL A 10 14.46 12.05 2.35
CA VAL A 10 15.08 12.11 1.04
C VAL A 10 14.41 13.26 0.29
N LYS A 11 15.20 14.17 -0.28
CA LYS A 11 14.64 15.29 -1.04
C LYS A 11 13.73 14.72 -2.14
N PRO A 12 12.53 15.28 -2.39
CA PRO A 12 11.61 14.74 -3.39
C PRO A 12 12.24 14.50 -4.77
N GLU A 13 13.10 15.41 -5.22
CA GLU A 13 13.84 15.28 -6.48
C GLU A 13 14.83 14.10 -6.53
N LEU A 14 15.33 13.67 -5.38
CA LEU A 14 16.21 12.50 -5.28
C LEU A 14 15.37 11.21 -5.21
N LEU A 15 14.20 11.26 -4.58
CA LEU A 15 13.26 10.14 -4.54
C LEU A 15 12.76 9.79 -5.95
N ASP A 16 12.34 10.80 -6.74
CA ASP A 16 11.93 10.62 -8.14
C ASP A 16 13.04 9.99 -9.00
N LYS A 17 14.30 10.42 -8.82
CA LYS A 17 15.45 9.85 -9.55
C LYS A 17 15.70 8.39 -9.19
N ILE A 18 15.55 8.03 -7.91
CA ILE A 18 15.71 6.65 -7.44
C ILE A 18 14.57 5.79 -8.00
N ALA A 19 13.32 6.24 -7.90
CA ALA A 19 12.14 5.54 -8.41
C ALA A 19 12.30 5.25 -9.92
N LYS A 20 12.67 6.25 -10.71
CA LYS A 20 12.95 6.11 -12.15
C LYS A 20 14.08 5.14 -12.46
N ALA A 21 15.19 5.19 -11.71
CA ALA A 21 16.33 4.31 -11.93
C ALA A 21 16.01 2.84 -11.61
N LEU A 22 15.05 2.60 -10.71
CA LEU A 22 14.58 1.27 -10.34
C LEU A 22 13.33 0.84 -11.12
N GLU A 23 12.79 1.70 -11.99
CA GLU A 23 11.54 1.48 -12.72
C GLU A 23 10.34 1.15 -11.81
N VAL A 24 10.32 1.74 -10.62
CA VAL A 24 9.23 1.58 -9.63
C VAL A 24 8.55 2.92 -9.35
N SER A 25 7.41 2.87 -8.68
CA SER A 25 6.74 4.07 -8.16
C SER A 25 7.50 4.65 -6.95
N GLU A 26 7.34 5.95 -6.65
CA GLU A 26 7.84 6.52 -5.39
C GLU A 26 7.16 5.89 -4.15
N GLY A 27 5.93 5.41 -4.29
CA GLY A 27 5.18 4.69 -3.25
C GLY A 27 5.83 3.37 -2.88
N ALA A 28 6.38 2.65 -3.87
CA ALA A 28 7.11 1.39 -3.66
C ALA A 28 8.40 1.57 -2.83
N LEU A 29 8.93 2.80 -2.76
CA LEU A 29 10.09 3.14 -1.93
C LEU A 29 9.72 3.48 -0.48
N LYS A 30 8.44 3.71 -0.18
CA LYS A 30 8.00 4.04 1.17
C LYS A 30 7.91 2.79 2.02
N ASP A 31 8.68 2.78 3.11
CA ASP A 31 8.46 1.85 4.20
C ASP A 31 7.38 2.42 5.14
N TYR A 32 6.30 1.66 5.32
CA TYR A 32 5.22 2.01 6.24
C TYR A 32 5.49 1.56 7.68
N GLY A 33 6.63 0.91 7.94
CA GLY A 33 7.09 0.58 9.30
C GLY A 33 6.27 -0.49 10.00
N VAL A 34 5.72 -1.45 9.25
CA VAL A 34 4.91 -2.55 9.80
C VAL A 34 5.80 -3.76 10.07
N GLU A 35 6.23 -3.93 11.32
CA GLU A 35 7.08 -5.05 11.75
C GLU A 35 6.32 -6.09 12.57
N THR A 36 5.26 -5.67 13.25
CA THR A 36 4.44 -6.50 14.13
C THR A 36 2.95 -6.41 13.81
N ALA A 37 2.17 -7.37 14.32
CA ALA A 37 0.71 -7.31 14.24
C ALA A 37 0.13 -6.05 14.93
N GLN A 38 0.81 -5.53 15.96
CA GLN A 38 0.42 -4.30 16.63
C GLN A 38 0.66 -3.07 15.74
N ASP A 39 1.76 -3.04 14.98
CA ASP A 39 2.04 -1.97 14.02
C ASP A 39 1.03 -1.98 12.88
N LEU A 40 0.67 -3.17 12.39
CA LEU A 40 -0.38 -3.33 11.38
C LEU A 40 -1.71 -2.80 11.90
N MET A 41 -2.11 -3.14 13.13
CA MET A 41 -3.35 -2.63 13.72
C MET A 41 -3.33 -1.12 13.91
N ALA A 42 -2.20 -0.54 14.34
CA ALA A 42 -2.06 0.90 14.45
C ALA A 42 -2.22 1.60 13.08
N LEU A 43 -1.67 1.02 12.01
CA LEU A 43 -1.87 1.53 10.65
C LEU A 43 -3.33 1.41 10.20
N LEU A 44 -3.99 0.27 10.44
CA LEU A 44 -5.40 0.09 10.09
C LEU A 44 -6.32 1.11 10.78
N LEU A 45 -6.10 1.39 12.07
CA LEU A 45 -6.86 2.40 12.81
C LEU A 45 -6.67 3.82 12.25
N GLN A 46 -5.47 4.15 11.75
CA GLN A 46 -5.26 5.44 11.05
C GLN A 46 -6.03 5.50 9.71
N LEU A 47 -6.12 4.36 9.01
CA LEU A 47 -6.85 4.26 7.75
C LEU A 47 -8.37 4.26 7.93
N GLU A 48 -8.87 3.84 9.09
CA GLU A 48 -10.29 3.94 9.47
C GLU A 48 -10.76 5.40 9.38
N GLU A 49 -10.07 6.33 10.05
CA GLU A 49 -10.47 7.75 10.08
C GLU A 49 -10.31 8.46 8.74
N GLY A 50 -9.24 8.16 7.99
CA GLY A 50 -8.91 8.86 6.74
C GLY A 50 -9.60 8.30 5.50
N TYR A 51 -9.73 6.98 5.42
CA TYR A 51 -10.16 6.27 4.21
C TYR A 51 -11.39 5.38 4.40
N GLY A 52 -11.93 5.29 5.62
CA GLY A 52 -13.10 4.48 5.93
C GLY A 52 -12.81 2.98 5.88
N LEU A 53 -11.56 2.56 6.09
CA LEU A 53 -11.21 1.14 6.11
C LEU A 53 -11.62 0.55 7.47
N VAL A 54 -12.70 -0.23 7.48
CA VAL A 54 -13.31 -0.79 8.69
C VAL A 54 -13.37 -2.32 8.60
N PRO A 55 -13.55 -3.06 9.71
CA PRO A 55 -13.86 -4.49 9.64
C PRO A 55 -15.13 -4.77 8.83
N SER A 56 -15.17 -5.91 8.12
CA SER A 56 -16.38 -6.42 7.50
C SER A 56 -17.42 -6.85 8.53
N GLU A 57 -18.68 -7.01 8.12
CA GLU A 57 -19.78 -7.40 9.02
C GLU A 57 -19.54 -8.75 9.74
N ASP A 58 -18.83 -9.68 9.10
CA ASP A 58 -18.46 -10.98 9.66
C ASP A 58 -17.19 -10.94 10.53
N GLY A 59 -16.51 -9.79 10.60
CA GLY A 59 -15.27 -9.60 11.37
C GLY A 59 -14.05 -10.34 10.82
N MET A 60 -14.14 -10.97 9.65
CA MET A 60 -13.06 -11.79 9.08
C MET A 60 -12.27 -11.07 7.99
N GLY A 61 -12.71 -9.89 7.56
CA GLY A 61 -12.09 -9.10 6.51
C GLY A 61 -12.19 -7.60 6.76
N LEU A 62 -11.86 -6.84 5.72
CA LEU A 62 -11.94 -5.39 5.69
C LEU A 62 -12.98 -4.96 4.66
N ALA A 63 -13.70 -3.88 4.96
CA ALA A 63 -14.64 -3.20 4.10
C ALA A 63 -14.29 -1.70 4.02
N VAL A 64 -14.78 -1.04 2.98
CA VAL A 64 -14.64 0.41 2.81
C VAL A 64 -15.99 1.05 3.10
N ASP A 65 -16.07 1.93 4.10
CA ASP A 65 -17.25 2.77 4.33
C ASP A 65 -17.36 3.80 3.19
N PRO A 66 -18.37 3.69 2.31
CA PRO A 66 -18.51 4.59 1.16
C PRO A 66 -18.74 6.06 1.56
N LYS A 67 -19.03 6.35 2.83
CA LYS A 67 -19.24 7.71 3.34
C LYS A 67 -17.93 8.44 3.65
N ALA A 68 -16.80 7.72 3.74
CA ALA A 68 -15.53 8.35 4.09
C ALA A 68 -14.98 9.21 2.92
N PRO A 69 -14.26 10.32 3.20
CA PRO A 69 -13.85 11.29 2.18
C PRO A 69 -13.01 10.72 1.04
N HIS A 70 -12.23 9.67 1.31
CA HIS A 70 -11.31 9.06 0.36
C HIS A 70 -11.72 7.63 -0.07
N ALA A 71 -12.90 7.16 0.37
CA ALA A 71 -13.40 5.82 0.11
C ALA A 71 -13.54 5.46 -1.38
N PRO A 72 -14.08 6.33 -2.27
CA PRO A 72 -14.28 5.94 -3.67
C PRO A 72 -12.98 5.59 -4.39
N LYS A 73 -11.90 6.32 -4.11
CA LYS A 73 -10.59 6.06 -4.72
C LYS A 73 -9.97 4.77 -4.17
N LEU A 74 -10.04 4.57 -2.85
CA LEU A 74 -9.54 3.35 -2.22
C LEU A 74 -10.29 2.12 -2.70
N ALA A 75 -11.62 2.17 -2.76
CA ALA A 75 -12.46 1.07 -3.24
C ALA A 75 -12.10 0.66 -4.67
N GLN A 76 -11.87 1.62 -5.57
CA GLN A 76 -11.45 1.33 -6.93
C GLN A 76 -10.05 0.67 -6.97
N SER A 77 -9.10 1.14 -6.16
CA SER A 77 -7.77 0.52 -6.08
C SER A 77 -7.84 -0.92 -5.55
N ILE A 78 -8.65 -1.18 -4.52
CA ILE A 78 -8.87 -2.54 -3.99
C ILE A 78 -9.50 -3.45 -5.05
N LYS A 79 -10.47 -2.94 -5.83
CA LYS A 79 -11.07 -3.69 -6.92
C LYS A 79 -10.05 -4.10 -7.99
N THR A 80 -9.21 -3.16 -8.42
CA THR A 80 -8.12 -3.44 -9.38
C THR A 80 -7.12 -4.45 -8.82
N TRP A 81 -6.83 -4.39 -7.52
CA TRP A 81 -6.00 -5.40 -6.87
C TRP A 81 -6.64 -6.79 -6.88
N ALA A 82 -7.93 -6.89 -6.54
CA ALA A 82 -8.66 -8.16 -6.57
C ALA A 82 -8.70 -8.77 -7.98
N GLU A 83 -8.90 -7.95 -9.02
CA GLU A 83 -8.85 -8.37 -10.43
C GLU A 83 -7.46 -8.93 -10.79
N LYS A 84 -6.37 -8.22 -10.47
CA LYS A 84 -5.01 -8.74 -10.73
C LYS A 84 -4.66 -10.00 -9.95
N ARG A 85 -5.17 -10.16 -8.73
CA ARG A 85 -5.04 -11.40 -7.96
C ARG A 85 -5.74 -12.57 -8.64
N ALA A 86 -6.95 -12.35 -9.17
CA ALA A 86 -7.67 -13.39 -9.89
C ALA A 86 -6.96 -13.81 -11.19
N GLU A 87 -6.39 -12.85 -11.93
CA GLU A 87 -5.58 -13.13 -13.11
C GLU A 87 -4.34 -13.99 -12.79
N LEU A 88 -3.68 -13.73 -11.66
CA LEU A 88 -2.56 -14.56 -11.20
C LEU A 88 -3.03 -15.99 -10.85
N GLU A 89 -4.14 -16.10 -10.14
CA GLU A 89 -4.70 -17.38 -9.69
C GLU A 89 -5.19 -18.26 -10.86
N CYS A 90 -5.69 -17.66 -11.95
CA CYS A 90 -6.06 -18.40 -13.16
C CYS A 90 -4.88 -18.60 -14.15
N GLY A 91 -3.71 -18.01 -13.87
CA GLY A 91 -2.51 -18.12 -14.71
C GLY A 91 -2.50 -17.21 -15.95
N GLU A 92 -3.36 -16.20 -16.00
CA GLU A 92 -3.32 -15.15 -17.04
C GLU A 92 -2.10 -14.24 -16.90
N VAL A 93 -1.63 -14.02 -15.66
CA VAL A 93 -0.33 -13.39 -15.37
C VAL A 93 0.51 -14.33 -14.52
N ASP A 94 1.83 -14.25 -14.68
CA ASP A 94 2.76 -14.98 -13.83
C ASP A 94 3.18 -14.14 -12.60
N GLU A 95 3.93 -14.77 -11.69
CA GLU A 95 4.43 -14.13 -10.47
C GLU A 95 5.33 -12.91 -10.76
N ALA A 96 6.05 -12.92 -11.88
CA ALA A 96 6.93 -11.82 -12.27
C ALA A 96 6.11 -10.60 -12.72
N ALA A 97 5.14 -10.80 -13.61
CA ALA A 97 4.22 -9.76 -14.05
C ALA A 97 3.39 -9.20 -12.88
N TYR A 98 2.99 -10.05 -11.93
CA TYR A 98 2.31 -9.59 -10.71
C TYR A 98 3.25 -8.81 -9.77
N ALA A 99 4.53 -9.17 -9.69
CA ALA A 99 5.54 -8.41 -8.95
C ALA A 99 5.78 -7.02 -9.57
N ASP A 100 5.91 -6.94 -10.89
CA ASP A 100 6.07 -5.68 -11.62
C ASP A 100 4.85 -4.77 -11.45
N TRP A 101 3.64 -5.36 -11.49
CA TRP A 101 2.42 -4.63 -11.21
C TRP A 101 2.40 -4.06 -9.79
N LYS A 102 2.80 -4.84 -8.76
CA LYS A 102 2.91 -4.32 -7.38
C LYS A 102 3.91 -3.17 -7.28
N ALA A 103 5.03 -3.23 -8.01
CA ALA A 103 6.07 -2.20 -8.00
C ALA A 103 5.61 -0.87 -8.63
N SER A 104 4.50 -0.87 -9.37
CA SER A 104 3.90 0.33 -9.95
C SER A 104 3.05 1.18 -8.98
N PHE A 105 2.74 0.66 -7.77
CA PHE A 105 2.02 1.36 -6.68
C PHE A 105 2.94 2.08 -5.71
#